data_AF-A0A8J4QX62-F1
#
_entry.id   AF-A0A8J4QX62-F1
#
_cell.length_a   1.000
_cell.length_b   1.000
_cell.length_c   1.000
_cell.angle_alpha   90.00
_cell.angle_beta   90.00
_cell.angle_gamma   90.00
#
_symmetry.space_group_name_H-M   'P 1'
#
loop_
_entity.id
_entity.type
_entity.pdbx_description
1 polymer ?
#
loop_
_entity_poly.entity_id
_entity_poly.type
_entity_poly.pdbx_seq_one_letter_code
_entity_poly.pdbx_strand_id
1 'polypeptide(L)'
;MHDDEPKDDAPQPPPPPKHYTRVKKRKIVINSNIVAATNNTGNVPVIDPAAENVCFASGTAGWSFTLQSFAKLYVKLHGIPFDADKFASRLWGDMYYHPDARVFRKKPPASGGERSFVQFVLEPLYKIYSQVIGEHKKSVEATLIELGVTLPNAAYKLNVRPLLRLACSSVFGNSSGFTDMLVQHIPSPKASATRKVDHIYTGPKDSMIYKAIKNCDPEGPLMVNVTKLYPKSDCSVFDAFGRVYSGRIRTGQTVRVLGEGYSPDDEEDMTVKEVTKLWVYQARDRTPIAEAPAGSWVLIEGVDASIMKTATLCDEDVARYEDIYIFRPLQFNTLPVVKTATEPLNPSELPKMVEGLRKISKSYPLAITKVEESEERTILGTGELYLDSIMKDLRELYSEVEVKVADPVVSFCETVVESSSMKCFAETPNKKNKITMISEPLERGLPEDIENGAVSIDWNRKTIGEFFEKSYGWDNHGFLDKEQCIQLFEELNKYRTLPEISREEFELIFDELDDSHDFKLLTIRIVVPLLALPSHVRFLARHFNCAEFMVNGSLRHVLLKKDRLLDRRKKLIIAMDAAFGMEYLHSKNIVHFDLKCDNLLVNLRDPHRPICKEGIFFFVGNSIWMRSEWSSNDY
;
A
#
# COMPACT_ATOMS: atom_id res chain seq x y z
N MET A 1 23.09 52.15 -11.06
CA MET A 1 21.78 52.85 -10.99
C MET A 1 20.73 51.96 -11.64
N HIS A 2 20.21 51.03 -10.87
CA HIS A 2 18.87 50.47 -11.04
C HIS A 2 18.49 50.00 -9.64
N ASP A 3 17.93 50.95 -8.88
CA ASP A 3 17.27 50.67 -7.61
C ASP A 3 15.95 49.98 -7.95
N ASP A 4 15.95 48.65 -7.94
CA ASP A 4 14.72 47.87 -7.86
C ASP A 4 14.28 47.85 -6.40
N GLU A 5 13.46 48.84 -6.02
CA GLU A 5 12.62 48.73 -4.83
C GLU A 5 11.71 47.50 -4.98
N PRO A 6 11.59 46.62 -3.97
CA PRO A 6 10.60 45.57 -3.99
C PRO A 6 9.22 46.22 -3.90
N LYS A 7 8.46 46.21 -5.01
CA LYS A 7 7.03 46.54 -4.97
C LYS A 7 6.33 45.53 -4.08
N ASP A 8 5.97 46.00 -2.89
CA ASP A 8 5.12 45.34 -1.90
C ASP A 8 3.65 45.29 -2.39
N ASP A 9 3.41 44.84 -3.62
CA ASP A 9 2.07 44.57 -4.16
C ASP A 9 1.57 43.21 -3.65
N ALA A 10 1.52 43.06 -2.32
CA ALA A 10 0.68 42.04 -1.72
C ALA A 10 -0.78 42.39 -2.08
N PRO A 11 -1.53 41.54 -2.79
CA PRO A 11 -2.91 41.86 -3.17
C PRO A 11 -3.70 42.17 -1.91
N GLN A 12 -4.34 43.34 -1.86
CA GLN A 12 -5.19 43.73 -0.73
C GLN A 12 -6.13 42.57 -0.37
N PRO A 13 -6.28 42.26 0.93
CA PRO A 13 -7.09 41.12 1.34
C PRO A 13 -8.51 41.28 0.79
N PRO A 14 -9.09 40.22 0.19
CA PRO A 14 -10.43 40.32 -0.37
C PRO A 14 -11.41 40.73 0.74
N PRO A 15 -12.43 41.55 0.42
CA PRO A 15 -13.45 41.90 1.39
C PRO A 15 -14.14 40.63 1.94
N PRO A 16 -14.64 40.66 3.19
CA PRO A 16 -15.19 39.47 3.86
C PRO A 16 -16.17 38.62 3.02
N PRO A 17 -17.11 39.18 2.23
CA PRO A 17 -18.01 38.38 1.39
C PRO A 17 -17.28 37.63 0.26
N LYS A 18 -16.25 38.25 -0.35
CA LYS A 18 -15.42 37.59 -1.36
C LYS A 18 -14.55 36.50 -0.74
N HIS A 19 -14.04 36.71 0.48
CA HIS A 19 -13.31 35.68 1.22
C HIS A 19 -14.22 34.48 1.51
N TYR A 20 -15.42 34.69 2.06
CA TYR A 20 -16.38 33.60 2.28
C TYR A 20 -16.66 32.78 1.02
N THR A 21 -16.85 33.45 -0.12
CA THR A 21 -17.05 32.80 -1.41
C THR A 21 -15.86 31.92 -1.82
N ARG A 22 -14.62 32.39 -1.57
CA ARG A 22 -13.40 31.58 -1.82
C ARG A 22 -13.36 30.33 -0.94
N VAL A 23 -13.71 30.44 0.34
CA VAL A 23 -13.76 29.29 1.26
C VAL A 23 -14.85 28.29 0.82
N LYS A 24 -16.05 28.77 0.46
CA LYS A 24 -17.14 27.93 -0.05
C LYS A 24 -16.73 27.17 -1.32
N LYS A 25 -16.05 27.85 -2.26
CA LYS A 25 -15.49 27.21 -3.47
C LYS A 25 -14.43 26.16 -3.13
N ARG A 26 -13.51 26.45 -2.21
CA ARG A 26 -12.48 25.50 -1.79
C ARG A 26 -13.09 24.24 -1.14
N LYS A 27 -14.15 24.38 -0.34
CA LYS A 27 -14.91 23.24 0.21
C LYS A 27 -15.44 22.33 -0.90
N ILE A 28 -16.03 22.91 -1.96
CA ILE A 28 -16.58 22.16 -3.09
C ILE A 28 -15.47 21.34 -3.76
N VAL A 29 -14.33 21.97 -4.07
CA VAL A 29 -13.17 21.29 -4.68
C VAL A 29 -12.67 20.14 -3.79
N ILE A 30 -12.55 20.36 -2.48
CA ILE A 30 -12.12 19.32 -1.54
C ILE A 30 -13.10 18.13 -1.55
N ASN A 31 -14.41 18.38 -1.46
CA ASN A 31 -15.39 17.30 -1.50
C ASN A 31 -15.37 16.56 -2.84
N SER A 32 -15.19 17.26 -3.97
CA SER A 32 -15.01 16.61 -5.28
C SER A 32 -13.79 15.68 -5.30
N ASN A 33 -12.66 16.11 -4.72
CA ASN A 33 -11.47 15.28 -4.63
C ASN A 33 -11.66 14.06 -3.72
N ILE A 34 -12.38 14.21 -2.60
CA ILE A 34 -12.70 13.09 -1.70
C ILE A 34 -13.57 12.06 -2.41
N VAL A 35 -14.59 12.52 -3.17
CA VAL A 35 -15.42 11.64 -4.00
C VAL A 35 -14.57 10.90 -5.03
N ALA A 36 -13.67 11.60 -5.73
CA ALA A 36 -12.80 11.00 -6.73
C ALA A 36 -11.82 9.97 -6.14
N ALA A 37 -11.35 10.18 -4.90
CA ALA A 37 -10.40 9.28 -4.24
C ALA A 37 -11.05 8.09 -3.52
N THR A 38 -12.37 8.07 -3.36
CA THR A 38 -13.07 7.02 -2.60
C THR A 38 -13.69 6.01 -3.56
N ASN A 39 -13.06 4.83 -3.71
CA ASN A 39 -13.56 3.74 -4.57
C ASN A 39 -14.82 3.01 -4.00
N ASN A 40 -15.31 3.38 -2.81
CA ASN A 40 -16.44 2.72 -2.15
C ASN A 40 -17.77 3.42 -2.46
N THR A 41 -18.70 2.66 -3.05
CA THR A 41 -20.06 3.07 -3.50
C THR A 41 -21.05 3.43 -2.38
N GLY A 42 -20.65 3.50 -1.11
CA GLY A 42 -21.62 3.49 0.01
C GLY A 42 -21.52 4.57 1.08
N ASN A 43 -20.39 5.30 1.25
CA ASN A 43 -20.25 6.30 2.32
C ASN A 43 -19.05 7.22 2.09
N VAL A 44 -19.17 8.14 1.14
CA VAL A 44 -18.13 9.17 0.94
C VAL A 44 -18.25 10.20 2.07
N PRO A 45 -17.19 10.42 2.88
CA PRO A 45 -17.24 11.43 3.94
C PRO A 45 -17.36 12.82 3.32
N VAL A 46 -18.43 13.54 3.66
CA VAL A 46 -18.65 14.91 3.21
C VAL A 46 -18.10 15.89 4.24
N ILE A 47 -17.22 16.78 3.81
CA ILE A 47 -16.67 17.84 4.64
C ILE A 47 -17.57 19.08 4.55
N ASP A 48 -18.14 19.49 5.68
CA ASP A 48 -18.97 20.69 5.82
C ASP A 48 -18.81 21.32 7.21
N PRO A 49 -18.47 22.62 7.31
CA PRO A 49 -18.44 23.32 8.60
C PRO A 49 -19.74 23.21 9.41
N ALA A 50 -20.90 23.09 8.76
CA ALA A 50 -22.18 22.89 9.45
C ALA A 50 -22.31 21.48 10.08
N ALA A 51 -21.52 20.51 9.60
CA ALA A 51 -21.40 19.17 10.18
C ALA A 51 -20.24 19.07 11.19
N GLU A 52 -19.67 20.21 11.60
CA GLU A 52 -18.61 20.34 12.62
C GLU A 52 -17.27 19.67 12.32
N ASN A 53 -17.10 19.13 11.11
CA ASN A 53 -15.87 18.48 10.65
C ASN A 53 -14.87 19.41 9.94
N VAL A 54 -15.04 20.72 10.08
CA VAL A 54 -14.12 21.74 9.57
C VAL A 54 -13.72 22.71 10.67
N CYS A 55 -12.41 22.86 10.85
CA CYS A 55 -11.80 23.88 11.69
C CYS A 55 -11.23 25.00 10.81
N PHE A 56 -11.52 26.25 11.17
CA PHE A 56 -10.85 27.43 10.64
C PHE A 56 -9.67 27.76 11.56
N ALA A 57 -8.50 28.04 11.01
CA ALA A 57 -7.33 28.33 11.83
C ALA A 57 -6.31 29.22 11.10
N SER A 58 -5.50 29.92 11.90
CA SER A 58 -4.27 30.57 11.47
C SER A 58 -3.17 30.23 12.46
N GLY A 59 -2.24 29.36 12.07
CA GLY A 59 -1.09 29.00 12.93
C GLY A 59 -0.15 30.17 13.19
N THR A 60 -0.03 31.10 12.25
CA THR A 60 0.81 32.31 12.38
C THR A 60 0.18 33.34 13.33
N ALA A 61 -1.14 33.55 13.25
CA ALA A 61 -1.87 34.45 14.14
C ALA A 61 -2.40 33.76 15.41
N GLY A 62 -2.14 32.47 15.61
CA GLY A 62 -2.39 31.77 16.87
C GLY A 62 -3.86 31.62 17.25
N TRP A 63 -4.76 31.41 16.28
CA TRP A 63 -6.18 31.12 16.56
C TRP A 63 -6.68 29.92 15.75
N SER A 64 -7.66 29.21 16.32
CA SER A 64 -8.39 28.12 15.67
C SER A 64 -9.79 28.00 16.25
N PHE A 65 -10.80 27.78 15.43
CA PHE A 65 -12.17 27.54 15.88
C PHE A 65 -12.96 26.68 14.87
N THR A 66 -13.89 25.89 15.40
CA THR A 66 -15.09 25.39 14.71
C THR A 66 -16.26 26.34 14.92
N LEU A 67 -17.36 26.19 14.17
CA LEU A 67 -18.57 26.99 14.40
C LEU A 67 -19.10 26.83 15.83
N GLN A 68 -19.02 25.62 16.39
CA GLN A 68 -19.46 25.33 17.75
C GLN A 68 -18.59 26.03 18.80
N SER A 69 -17.26 25.91 18.69
CA SER A 69 -16.35 26.59 19.63
C SER A 69 -16.47 28.12 19.54
N PHE A 70 -16.71 28.65 18.35
CA PHE A 70 -16.92 30.08 18.14
C PHE A 70 -18.29 30.55 18.68
N ALA A 71 -19.33 29.73 18.55
CA ALA A 71 -20.62 30.00 19.18
C ALA A 71 -20.52 30.05 20.73
N LYS A 72 -19.76 29.12 21.32
CA LYS A 72 -19.47 29.12 22.77
C LYS A 72 -18.70 30.38 23.21
N LEU A 73 -17.81 30.90 22.36
CA LEU A 73 -17.13 32.18 22.61
C LEU A 73 -18.14 33.33 22.71
N TYR A 74 -19.13 33.42 21.82
CA TYR A 74 -20.18 34.44 21.89
C TYR A 74 -21.01 34.36 23.19
N VAL A 75 -21.35 33.15 23.63
CA VAL A 75 -22.07 32.95 24.92
C VAL A 75 -21.24 33.49 26.07
N LYS A 76 -19.93 33.17 26.09
CA LYS A 76 -18.99 33.63 27.13
C LYS A 76 -18.82 35.15 27.13
N LEU A 77 -18.72 35.75 25.94
CA LEU A 77 -18.39 37.16 25.75
C LEU A 77 -19.57 38.09 26.10
N HIS A 78 -20.79 37.72 25.71
CA HIS A 78 -21.98 38.52 25.98
C HIS A 78 -22.67 38.18 27.31
N GLY A 79 -22.35 37.04 27.94
CA GLY A 79 -22.98 36.60 29.18
C GLY A 79 -24.48 36.28 29.04
N ILE A 80 -25.00 36.22 27.82
CA ILE A 80 -26.39 35.87 27.52
C ILE A 80 -26.45 34.38 27.22
N PRO A 81 -27.18 33.58 28.03
CA PRO A 81 -27.30 32.15 27.78
C PRO A 81 -28.17 31.92 26.54
N PHE A 82 -27.57 31.40 25.48
CA PHE A 82 -28.28 30.86 24.33
C PHE A 82 -27.67 29.52 23.89
N ASP A 83 -28.45 28.76 23.13
CA ASP A 83 -28.05 27.44 22.63
C ASP A 83 -26.96 27.59 21.55
N ALA A 84 -25.72 27.28 21.92
CA ALA A 84 -24.54 27.43 21.07
C ALA A 84 -24.60 26.52 19.83
N ASP A 85 -25.19 25.33 19.94
CA ASP A 85 -25.25 24.35 18.84
C ASP A 85 -26.28 24.80 17.78
N LYS A 86 -27.44 25.31 18.24
CA LYS A 86 -28.43 25.94 17.36
C LYS A 86 -27.91 27.23 16.72
N PHE A 87 -26.99 27.94 17.36
CA PHE A 87 -26.34 29.09 16.76
C PHE A 87 -25.30 28.67 15.72
N ALA A 88 -24.42 27.72 16.06
CA ALA A 88 -23.39 27.19 15.19
C ALA A 88 -23.94 26.64 13.86
N SER A 89 -25.03 25.87 13.92
CA SER A 89 -25.72 25.34 12.73
C SER A 89 -26.28 26.42 11.78
N ARG A 90 -26.43 27.67 12.25
CA ARG A 90 -26.91 28.81 11.46
C ARG A 90 -25.80 29.77 11.03
N LEU A 91 -24.57 29.56 11.48
CA LEU A 91 -23.41 30.39 11.13
C LEU A 91 -22.85 30.11 9.75
N TRP A 92 -23.24 29.02 9.08
CA TRP A 92 -22.68 28.62 7.79
C TRP A 92 -23.74 28.40 6.71
N GLY A 93 -23.34 28.52 5.45
CA GLY A 93 -24.22 28.37 4.29
C GLY A 93 -24.89 29.67 3.86
N ASP A 94 -26.01 29.55 3.16
CA ASP A 94 -26.79 30.71 2.69
C ASP A 94 -27.81 31.11 3.77
N MET A 95 -27.31 31.40 4.96
CA MET A 95 -28.08 31.87 6.11
C MET A 95 -27.78 33.36 6.36
N TYR A 96 -28.82 34.12 6.71
CA TYR A 96 -28.76 35.57 6.92
C TYR A 96 -29.48 35.93 8.21
N TYR A 97 -28.97 36.90 8.96
CA TYR A 97 -29.62 37.41 10.16
C TYR A 97 -30.55 38.57 9.81
N HIS A 98 -31.81 38.48 10.26
CA HIS A 98 -32.82 39.52 10.08
C HIS A 98 -32.92 40.31 11.39
N PRO A 99 -32.36 41.53 11.48
CA PRO A 99 -32.26 42.28 12.73
C PRO A 99 -33.63 42.66 13.30
N ASP A 100 -34.60 43.01 12.44
CA ASP A 100 -35.94 43.45 12.85
C ASP A 100 -36.71 42.34 13.58
N ALA A 101 -36.59 41.11 13.08
CA ALA A 101 -37.27 39.94 13.62
C ALA A 101 -36.37 39.11 14.56
N ARG A 102 -35.08 39.45 14.67
CA ARG A 102 -34.06 38.70 15.43
C ARG A 102 -34.00 37.20 15.12
N VAL A 103 -34.17 36.84 13.84
CA VAL A 103 -34.18 35.44 13.37
C VAL A 103 -33.23 35.23 12.20
N PHE A 104 -32.77 33.99 12.03
CA PHE A 104 -32.00 33.57 10.87
C PHE A 104 -32.93 33.05 9.77
N ARG A 105 -32.73 33.47 8.52
CA ARG A 105 -33.48 32.98 7.34
C ARG A 105 -32.54 32.72 6.18
N LYS A 106 -32.98 31.89 5.23
CA LYS A 106 -32.22 31.57 4.00
C LYS A 106 -32.21 32.69 2.95
N LYS A 107 -33.22 33.57 2.99
CA LYS A 107 -33.30 34.74 2.12
C LYS A 107 -32.67 35.95 2.82
N PRO A 108 -31.97 36.83 2.10
CA PRO A 108 -31.43 38.06 2.68
C PRO A 108 -32.56 38.99 3.17
N PRO A 109 -32.30 39.84 4.17
CA PRO A 109 -33.25 40.87 4.60
C PRO A 109 -33.47 41.92 3.50
N ALA A 110 -34.65 42.54 3.49
CA ALA A 110 -35.03 43.53 2.48
C ALA A 110 -34.14 44.78 2.51
N SER A 111 -33.56 45.10 3.68
CA SER A 111 -32.57 46.15 3.89
C SER A 111 -31.20 45.86 3.26
N GLY A 112 -30.98 44.65 2.73
CA GLY A 112 -29.66 44.13 2.47
C GLY A 112 -28.99 43.63 3.75
N GLY A 113 -28.21 42.56 3.63
CA GLY A 113 -27.51 41.94 4.75
C GLY A 113 -26.57 40.85 4.26
N GLU A 114 -25.42 40.74 4.90
CA GLU A 114 -24.43 39.71 4.59
C GLU A 114 -24.79 38.35 5.20
N ARG A 115 -24.09 37.31 4.77
CA ARG A 115 -24.30 35.96 5.32
C ARG A 115 -23.91 35.96 6.79
N SER A 116 -24.56 35.11 7.58
CA SER A 116 -24.28 34.95 9.01
C SER A 116 -22.80 34.69 9.29
N PHE A 117 -22.13 33.86 8.49
CA PHE A 117 -20.68 33.65 8.62
C PHE A 117 -19.88 34.95 8.45
N VAL A 118 -20.26 35.77 7.47
CA VAL A 118 -19.56 37.02 7.18
C VAL A 118 -19.75 37.99 8.33
N GLN A 119 -21.01 38.21 8.73
CA GLN A 119 -21.38 39.17 9.76
C GLN A 119 -20.86 38.79 11.16
N PHE A 120 -20.99 37.53 11.55
CA PHE A 120 -20.66 37.09 12.92
C PHE A 120 -19.25 36.51 13.05
N VAL A 121 -18.59 36.09 11.97
CA VAL A 121 -17.26 35.47 12.06
C VAL A 121 -16.19 36.31 11.37
N LEU A 122 -16.35 36.57 10.07
CA LEU A 122 -15.29 37.23 9.29
C LEU A 122 -15.16 38.71 9.61
N GLU A 123 -16.26 39.44 9.79
CA GLU A 123 -16.21 40.88 10.11
C GLU A 123 -15.50 41.15 11.45
N PRO A 124 -15.83 40.47 12.57
CA PRO A 124 -15.07 40.60 13.81
C PRO A 124 -13.60 40.22 13.66
N LEU A 125 -13.31 39.14 12.94
CA LEU A 125 -11.93 38.71 12.68
C LEU A 125 -11.15 39.77 11.90
N TYR A 126 -11.74 40.32 10.84
CA TYR A 126 -11.16 41.39 10.03
C TYR A 126 -10.99 42.68 10.83
N LYS A 127 -11.93 42.99 11.74
CA LYS A 127 -11.81 44.13 12.66
C LYS A 127 -10.58 43.97 13.56
N ILE A 128 -10.34 42.79 14.15
CA ILE A 128 -9.13 42.55 14.95
C ILE A 128 -7.87 42.79 14.11
N TYR A 129 -7.81 42.23 12.91
CA TYR A 129 -6.64 42.37 12.03
C TYR A 129 -6.41 43.83 11.63
N SER A 130 -7.44 44.54 11.18
CA SER A 130 -7.30 45.92 10.71
C SER A 130 -6.88 46.87 11.83
N GLN A 131 -7.41 46.67 13.04
CA GLN A 131 -7.07 47.51 14.20
C GLN A 131 -5.64 47.26 14.68
N VAL A 132 -5.18 46.01 14.68
CA VAL A 132 -3.80 45.67 15.06
C VAL A 132 -2.79 46.16 14.00
N ILE A 133 -3.10 46.00 12.71
CA ILE A 133 -2.25 46.47 11.60
C ILE A 133 -2.20 48.00 11.55
N GLY A 134 -3.29 48.68 11.93
CA GLY A 134 -3.31 50.15 12.01
C GLY A 134 -2.48 50.73 13.17
N GLU A 135 -1.88 49.89 14.03
CA GLU A 135 -0.95 50.24 15.12
C GLU A 135 -1.44 51.30 16.14
N HIS A 136 -2.73 51.64 16.14
CA HIS A 136 -3.29 52.60 17.08
C HIS A 136 -3.67 51.92 18.40
N LYS A 137 -2.79 52.01 19.42
CA LYS A 137 -2.99 51.41 20.75
C LYS A 137 -4.42 51.55 21.30
N LYS A 138 -4.95 52.79 21.35
CA LYS A 138 -6.30 53.05 21.89
C LYS A 138 -7.40 52.30 21.15
N SER A 139 -7.24 52.14 19.83
CA SER A 139 -8.21 51.46 18.98
C SER A 139 -8.15 49.94 19.13
N VAL A 140 -6.93 49.39 19.25
CA VAL A 140 -6.71 47.96 19.56
C VAL A 140 -7.27 47.64 20.94
N GLU A 141 -6.96 48.45 21.94
CA GLU A 141 -7.44 48.29 23.31
C GLU A 141 -8.98 48.34 23.38
N ALA A 142 -9.61 49.32 22.75
CA ALA A 142 -11.07 49.40 22.67
C ALA A 142 -11.69 48.15 22.00
N THR A 143 -11.10 47.69 20.89
CA THR A 143 -11.59 46.51 20.16
C THR A 143 -11.45 45.23 20.97
N LEU A 144 -10.36 45.07 21.71
CA LEU A 144 -10.17 43.88 22.56
C LEU A 144 -11.09 43.90 23.78
N ILE A 145 -11.34 45.08 24.36
CA ILE A 145 -12.31 45.24 25.45
C ILE A 145 -13.72 44.90 24.98
N GLU A 146 -14.13 45.32 23.78
CA GLU A 146 -15.40 44.91 23.17
C GLU A 146 -15.51 43.38 23.04
N LEU A 147 -14.36 42.69 22.88
CA LEU A 147 -14.27 41.25 22.80
C LEU A 147 -14.04 40.56 24.15
N GLY A 148 -14.13 41.31 25.26
CA GLY A 148 -13.99 40.79 26.62
C GLY A 148 -12.54 40.45 27.02
N VAL A 149 -11.54 41.02 26.33
CA VAL A 149 -10.12 40.71 26.53
C VAL A 149 -9.32 41.99 26.81
N THR A 150 -8.33 41.88 27.71
CA THR A 150 -7.34 42.94 27.94
C THR A 150 -5.93 42.37 27.81
N LEU A 151 -4.99 43.17 27.32
CA LEU A 151 -3.59 42.79 27.19
C LEU A 151 -2.73 43.61 28.15
N PRO A 152 -1.58 43.08 28.62
CA PRO A 152 -0.67 43.87 29.43
C PRO A 152 -0.10 45.05 28.62
N ASN A 153 0.20 46.16 29.28
CA ASN A 153 0.73 47.36 28.60
C ASN A 153 2.01 47.11 27.78
N ALA A 154 2.80 46.11 28.14
CA ALA A 154 3.98 45.69 27.39
C ALA A 154 3.64 45.07 26.01
N ALA A 155 2.47 44.43 25.87
CA ALA A 155 2.04 43.80 24.62
C ALA A 155 1.90 44.82 23.49
N TYR A 156 1.36 46.00 23.76
CA TYR A 156 1.15 47.06 22.76
C TYR A 156 2.45 47.69 22.25
N LYS A 157 3.60 47.35 22.83
CA LYS A 157 4.93 47.76 22.34
C LYS A 157 5.53 46.72 21.37
N LEU A 158 4.87 45.58 21.19
CA LEU A 158 5.32 44.55 20.25
C LEU A 158 5.04 44.99 18.81
N ASN A 159 5.82 44.45 17.88
CA ASN A 159 5.54 44.57 16.45
C ASN A 159 4.19 43.93 16.09
N VAL A 160 3.62 44.31 14.95
CA VAL A 160 2.28 43.89 14.47
C VAL A 160 2.07 42.38 14.55
N ARG A 161 3.02 41.57 14.07
CA ARG A 161 2.85 40.10 14.00
C ARG A 161 2.75 39.46 15.40
N PRO A 162 3.70 39.68 16.34
CA PRO A 162 3.55 39.19 17.71
C PRO A 162 2.32 39.75 18.44
N LEU A 163 2.00 41.04 18.26
CA LEU A 163 0.83 41.65 18.86
C LEU A 163 -0.47 41.00 18.37
N LEU A 164 -0.58 40.78 17.05
CA LEU A 164 -1.72 40.11 16.44
C LEU A 164 -1.88 38.69 16.98
N ARG A 165 -0.77 37.94 17.08
CA ARG A 165 -0.80 36.59 17.66
C ARG A 165 -1.31 36.62 19.09
N LEU A 166 -0.80 37.52 19.92
CA LEU A 166 -1.21 37.63 21.32
C LEU A 166 -2.68 38.07 21.47
N ALA A 167 -3.11 39.05 20.67
CA ALA A 167 -4.49 39.53 20.63
C ALA A 167 -5.46 38.40 20.24
N CYS A 168 -5.19 37.71 19.13
CA CYS A 168 -5.99 36.59 18.67
C CYS A 168 -5.99 35.43 19.66
N SER A 169 -4.82 34.99 20.16
CA SER A 169 -4.77 33.89 21.14
C SER A 169 -5.52 34.23 22.43
N SER A 170 -5.57 35.51 22.82
CA SER A 170 -6.33 35.93 24.00
C SER A 170 -7.85 35.96 23.76
N VAL A 171 -8.30 36.30 22.54
CA VAL A 171 -9.73 36.30 22.15
C VAL A 171 -10.25 34.90 21.92
N PHE A 172 -9.57 34.11 21.10
CA PHE A 172 -10.02 32.78 20.68
C PHE A 172 -9.66 31.69 21.69
N GLY A 173 -8.71 31.95 22.60
CA GLY A 173 -8.25 31.00 23.60
C GLY A 173 -7.44 29.85 22.99
N ASN A 174 -7.51 28.69 23.63
CA ASN A 174 -6.78 27.49 23.24
C ASN A 174 -7.40 26.83 22.00
N SER A 175 -6.68 25.89 21.40
CA SER A 175 -7.12 25.14 20.22
C SER A 175 -8.18 24.05 20.52
N SER A 176 -9.08 24.27 21.48
CA SER A 176 -10.06 23.27 21.91
C SER A 176 -11.05 22.91 20.79
N GLY A 177 -11.43 23.89 19.95
CA GLY A 177 -12.28 23.61 18.80
C GLY A 177 -11.65 22.61 17.81
N PHE A 178 -10.32 22.67 17.64
CA PHE A 178 -9.61 21.69 16.82
C PHE A 178 -9.63 20.30 17.48
N THR A 179 -9.34 20.20 18.78
CA THR A 179 -9.35 18.90 19.48
C THR A 179 -10.75 18.28 19.54
N ASP A 180 -11.79 19.08 19.78
CA ASP A 180 -13.17 18.63 19.82
C ASP A 180 -13.58 18.04 18.46
N MET A 181 -13.24 18.73 17.36
CA MET A 181 -13.45 18.24 15.99
C MET A 181 -12.76 16.89 15.76
N LEU A 182 -11.49 16.75 16.18
CA LEU A 182 -10.76 15.49 16.01
C LEU A 182 -11.41 14.36 16.81
N VAL A 183 -11.80 14.60 18.06
CA VAL A 183 -12.43 13.58 18.92
C VAL A 183 -13.79 13.13 18.37
N GLN A 184 -14.58 14.05 17.81
CA GLN A 184 -15.89 13.74 17.24
C GLN A 184 -15.81 12.99 15.91
N HIS A 185 -14.86 13.36 15.03
CA HIS A 185 -14.85 12.89 13.65
C HIS A 185 -13.75 11.88 13.31
N ILE A 186 -12.68 11.80 14.12
CA ILE A 186 -11.63 10.79 13.93
C ILE A 186 -11.92 9.59 14.83
N PRO A 187 -12.16 8.40 14.26
CA PRO A 187 -12.40 7.21 15.05
C PRO A 187 -11.19 6.85 15.91
N SER A 188 -11.44 6.38 17.12
CA SER A 188 -10.39 5.84 17.98
C SER A 188 -9.65 4.66 17.32
N PRO A 189 -8.43 4.32 17.77
CA PRO A 189 -7.72 3.14 17.33
C PRO A 189 -8.57 1.87 17.31
N LYS A 190 -9.38 1.67 18.35
CA LYS A 190 -10.29 0.52 18.50
C LYS A 190 -11.44 0.55 17.50
N ALA A 191 -12.07 1.70 17.29
CA ALA A 191 -13.17 1.83 16.34
C ALA A 191 -12.70 1.71 14.87
N SER A 192 -11.49 2.20 14.56
CA SER A 192 -10.92 2.16 13.21
C SER A 192 -10.27 0.82 12.85
N ALA A 193 -9.82 0.05 13.84
CA ALA A 193 -9.10 -1.21 13.64
C ALA A 193 -9.83 -2.18 12.69
N THR A 194 -11.15 -2.31 12.82
CA THR A 194 -11.97 -3.20 11.95
C THR A 194 -11.91 -2.81 10.47
N ARG A 195 -11.93 -1.51 10.14
CA ARG A 195 -11.81 -1.05 8.75
C ARG A 195 -10.38 -1.13 8.25
N LYS A 196 -9.41 -0.92 9.15
CA LYS A 196 -8.01 -0.81 8.80
C LYS A 196 -7.35 -2.17 8.58
N VAL A 197 -7.59 -3.14 9.46
CA VAL A 197 -6.95 -4.47 9.43
C VAL A 197 -7.10 -5.16 8.08
N ASP A 198 -8.29 -5.11 7.49
CA ASP A 198 -8.58 -5.67 6.16
C ASP A 198 -7.70 -5.09 5.06
N HIS A 199 -7.34 -3.81 5.17
CA HIS A 199 -6.53 -3.10 4.19
C HIS A 199 -5.03 -3.21 4.47
N ILE A 200 -4.60 -3.44 5.72
CA ILE A 200 -3.17 -3.41 6.06
C ILE A 200 -2.55 -4.75 6.38
N TYR A 201 -3.30 -5.80 6.75
CA TYR A 201 -2.73 -7.08 7.14
C TYR A 201 -2.89 -8.11 6.01
N THR A 202 -1.85 -8.91 5.74
CA THR A 202 -1.89 -9.92 4.67
C THR A 202 -2.41 -11.28 5.12
N GLY A 203 -2.42 -11.55 6.43
CA GLY A 203 -2.86 -12.84 6.97
C GLY A 203 -4.37 -13.07 6.95
N PRO A 204 -4.80 -14.31 7.21
CA PRO A 204 -6.19 -14.73 7.05
C PRO A 204 -7.09 -14.16 8.16
N LYS A 205 -8.36 -13.91 7.83
CA LYS A 205 -9.31 -13.17 8.70
C LYS A 205 -9.81 -13.95 9.92
N ASP A 206 -9.72 -15.27 9.85
CA ASP A 206 -10.08 -16.20 10.91
C ASP A 206 -8.96 -16.38 11.95
N SER A 207 -7.73 -15.93 11.64
CA SER A 207 -6.58 -16.01 12.54
C SER A 207 -6.79 -15.33 13.89
N MET A 208 -6.09 -15.85 14.91
CA MET A 208 -6.07 -15.23 16.23
C MET A 208 -5.46 -13.82 16.16
N ILE A 209 -4.39 -13.67 15.37
CA ILE A 209 -3.67 -12.41 15.17
C ILE A 209 -4.60 -11.36 14.54
N TYR A 210 -5.32 -11.71 13.47
CA TYR A 210 -6.27 -10.80 12.82
C TYR A 210 -7.34 -10.31 13.81
N LYS A 211 -7.92 -11.24 14.61
CA LYS A 211 -8.93 -10.88 15.62
C LYS A 211 -8.36 -9.96 16.70
N ALA A 212 -7.13 -10.21 17.14
CA ALA A 212 -6.46 -9.39 18.16
C ALA A 212 -6.16 -7.97 17.64
N ILE A 213 -5.65 -7.84 16.40
CA ILE A 213 -5.47 -6.57 15.71
C ILE A 213 -6.81 -5.84 15.55
N LYS A 214 -7.86 -6.55 15.09
CA LYS A 214 -9.20 -6.00 14.90
C LYS A 214 -9.80 -5.44 16.18
N ASN A 215 -9.53 -6.08 17.32
CA ASN A 215 -10.01 -5.66 18.63
C ASN A 215 -9.13 -4.59 19.29
N CYS A 216 -7.95 -4.29 18.70
CA CYS A 216 -6.92 -3.45 19.30
C CYS A 216 -6.58 -3.93 20.72
N ASP A 217 -6.40 -5.24 20.86
CA ASP A 217 -6.25 -5.91 22.16
C ASP A 217 -4.83 -5.73 22.72
N PRO A 218 -4.66 -5.05 23.88
CA PRO A 218 -3.35 -4.89 24.52
C PRO A 218 -2.81 -6.16 25.16
N GLU A 219 -3.62 -7.18 25.41
CA GLU A 219 -3.20 -8.46 25.99
C GLU A 219 -3.11 -9.58 24.92
N GLY A 220 -3.35 -9.24 23.65
CA GLY A 220 -3.17 -10.12 22.50
C GLY A 220 -1.70 -10.26 22.07
N PRO A 221 -1.43 -11.06 21.02
CA PRO A 221 -0.08 -11.20 20.45
C PRO A 221 0.47 -9.85 19.99
N LEU A 222 1.75 -9.57 20.29
CA LEU A 222 2.37 -8.33 19.85
C LEU A 222 2.39 -8.24 18.33
N MET A 223 1.83 -7.17 17.80
CA MET A 223 1.91 -6.81 16.37
C MET A 223 2.15 -5.31 16.23
N VAL A 224 3.33 -4.94 15.73
CA VAL A 224 3.71 -3.55 15.47
C VAL A 224 3.96 -3.36 13.98
N ASN A 225 3.37 -2.33 13.39
CA ASN A 225 3.67 -1.92 12.02
C ASN A 225 4.66 -0.75 12.04
N VAL A 226 5.90 -0.99 11.62
CA VAL A 226 6.93 0.04 11.45
C VAL A 226 6.83 0.60 10.03
N THR A 227 6.64 1.91 9.92
CA THR A 227 6.46 2.59 8.62
C THR A 227 7.51 3.66 8.34
N LYS A 228 8.29 4.06 9.34
CA LYS A 228 9.28 5.12 9.19
C LYS A 228 10.48 4.86 10.08
N LEU A 229 11.67 5.17 9.57
CA LEU A 229 12.91 5.15 10.33
C LEU A 229 13.39 6.60 10.49
N TYR A 230 13.68 7.01 11.72
CA TYR A 230 14.23 8.33 12.01
C TYR A 230 15.70 8.20 12.37
N PRO A 231 16.61 8.92 11.69
CA PRO A 231 18.02 8.91 12.07
C PRO A 231 18.17 9.51 13.48
N LYS A 232 19.10 8.96 14.25
CA LYS A 232 19.57 9.64 15.46
C LYS A 232 20.36 10.90 15.09
N SER A 233 20.63 11.74 16.09
CA SER A 233 21.36 13.01 15.90
C SER A 233 22.77 12.85 15.33
N ASP A 234 23.38 11.67 15.51
CA ASP A 234 24.68 11.30 14.97
C ASP A 234 24.59 10.55 13.63
N CYS A 235 23.37 10.35 13.11
CA CYS A 235 23.07 9.64 11.85
C CYS A 235 23.73 8.24 11.73
N SER A 236 24.13 7.63 12.84
CA SER A 236 24.82 6.33 12.87
C SER A 236 23.83 5.18 12.75
N VAL A 237 22.75 5.28 13.51
CA VAL A 237 21.66 4.31 13.61
C VAL A 237 20.29 4.99 13.48
N PHE A 238 19.27 4.18 13.26
CA PHE A 238 17.90 4.63 13.13
C PHE A 238 17.04 4.15 14.30
N ASP A 239 16.08 4.97 14.68
CA ASP A 239 14.97 4.55 15.53
C ASP A 239 13.76 4.24 14.66
N ALA A 240 13.15 3.09 14.89
CA ALA A 240 11.96 2.65 14.17
C ALA A 240 10.71 3.30 14.75
N PHE A 241 9.92 3.97 13.92
CA PHE A 241 8.65 4.57 14.28
C PHE A 241 7.51 3.73 13.74
N GLY A 242 6.69 3.22 14.66
CA GLY A 242 5.61 2.31 14.33
C GLY A 242 4.39 2.47 15.24
N ARG A 243 3.31 1.79 14.84
CA ARG A 243 2.08 1.69 15.63
C ARG A 243 1.92 0.28 16.16
N VAL A 244 1.66 0.16 17.46
CA VAL A 244 1.26 -1.10 18.09
C VAL A 244 -0.21 -1.34 17.74
N TYR A 245 -0.53 -2.45 17.08
CA TYR A 245 -1.88 -2.84 16.69
C TYR A 245 -2.50 -3.86 17.64
N SER A 246 -1.68 -4.74 18.22
CA SER A 246 -2.07 -5.67 19.28
C SER A 246 -0.88 -5.92 20.20
N GLY A 247 -1.16 -6.35 21.42
CA GLY A 247 -0.19 -6.60 22.48
C GLY A 247 0.41 -5.34 23.10
N ARG A 248 1.52 -5.55 23.81
CA ARG A 248 2.36 -4.52 24.43
C ARG A 248 3.80 -4.76 24.03
N ILE A 249 4.46 -3.71 23.55
CA ILE A 249 5.92 -3.72 23.37
C ILE A 249 6.58 -3.20 24.63
N ARG A 250 7.62 -3.89 25.12
CA ARG A 250 8.36 -3.54 26.32
C ARG A 250 9.84 -3.35 26.02
N THR A 251 10.49 -2.52 26.84
CA THR A 251 11.95 -2.37 26.83
C THR A 251 12.60 -3.65 27.34
N GLY A 252 13.67 -4.11 26.67
CA GLY A 252 14.36 -5.38 26.92
C GLY A 252 13.69 -6.61 26.31
N GLN A 253 12.57 -6.46 25.60
CA GLN A 253 11.86 -7.57 24.97
C GLN A 253 12.54 -7.97 23.67
N THR A 254 12.68 -9.28 23.45
CA THR A 254 13.10 -9.86 22.18
C THR A 254 11.91 -9.98 21.25
N VAL A 255 12.05 -9.47 20.02
CA VAL A 255 11.00 -9.44 19.00
C VAL A 255 11.54 -9.98 17.68
N ARG A 256 10.65 -10.60 16.89
CA ARG A 256 10.92 -10.90 15.48
C ARG A 256 10.63 -9.67 14.65
N VAL A 257 11.56 -9.33 13.77
CA VAL A 257 11.47 -8.27 12.77
C VAL A 257 11.28 -8.93 11.41
N LEU A 258 10.10 -8.77 10.85
CA LEU A 258 9.71 -9.32 9.54
C LEU A 258 9.80 -8.20 8.50
N GLY A 259 10.66 -8.36 7.50
CA GLY A 259 10.79 -7.44 6.38
C GLY A 259 9.65 -7.57 5.36
N GLU A 260 9.74 -6.83 4.26
CA GLU A 260 8.72 -6.81 3.21
C GLU A 260 8.69 -8.10 2.36
N GLY A 261 9.79 -8.84 2.32
CA GLY A 261 9.92 -10.11 1.60
C GLY A 261 9.51 -11.33 2.41
N TYR A 262 9.21 -11.18 3.69
CA TYR A 262 8.86 -12.31 4.56
C TYR A 262 7.53 -12.95 4.17
N SER A 263 7.49 -14.27 4.18
CA SER A 263 6.27 -15.06 4.13
C SER A 263 6.39 -16.28 5.05
N PRO A 264 5.27 -16.94 5.44
CA PRO A 264 5.34 -18.18 6.22
C PRO A 264 6.20 -19.28 5.54
N ASP A 265 6.25 -19.29 4.20
CA ASP A 265 7.01 -20.25 3.42
C ASP A 265 8.48 -19.84 3.22
N ASP A 266 8.82 -18.56 3.45
CA ASP A 266 10.15 -17.99 3.27
C ASP A 266 10.51 -17.03 4.42
N GLU A 267 11.24 -17.57 5.39
CA GLU A 267 11.72 -16.83 6.56
C GLU A 267 13.07 -16.11 6.33
N GLU A 268 13.61 -16.05 5.09
CA GLU A 268 14.92 -15.40 4.82
C GLU A 268 14.95 -13.92 5.26
N ASP A 269 13.81 -13.22 5.19
CA ASP A 269 13.66 -11.81 5.57
C ASP A 269 13.15 -11.61 7.01
N MET A 270 13.42 -12.59 7.88
CA MET A 270 13.14 -12.52 9.32
C MET A 270 14.43 -12.43 10.14
N THR A 271 14.43 -11.55 11.14
CA THR A 271 15.53 -11.46 12.11
C THR A 271 15.01 -11.27 13.52
N VAL A 272 15.71 -11.81 14.52
CA VAL A 272 15.39 -11.59 15.92
C VAL A 272 16.22 -10.43 16.47
N LYS A 273 15.57 -9.47 17.13
CA LYS A 273 16.19 -8.26 17.69
C LYS A 273 15.66 -7.95 19.08
N GLU A 274 16.47 -7.27 19.88
CA GLU A 274 16.07 -6.79 21.20
C GLU A 274 15.64 -5.32 21.14
N VAL A 275 14.52 -5.02 21.78
CA VAL A 275 14.03 -3.64 21.94
C VAL A 275 14.81 -2.98 23.07
N THR A 276 15.81 -2.17 22.73
CA THR A 276 16.71 -1.58 23.73
C THR A 276 16.09 -0.41 24.50
N LYS A 277 15.30 0.45 23.82
CA LYS A 277 14.60 1.60 24.41
C LYS A 277 13.33 1.94 23.62
N LEU A 278 12.38 2.54 24.33
CA LEU A 278 11.12 3.03 23.78
C LEU A 278 10.89 4.50 24.16
N TRP A 279 10.28 5.27 23.25
CA TRP A 279 9.86 6.65 23.52
C TRP A 279 8.51 6.99 22.92
N VAL A 280 7.81 7.91 23.60
CA VAL A 280 6.79 8.75 22.96
C VAL A 280 7.51 9.90 22.25
N TYR A 281 7.34 9.96 20.93
CA TYR A 281 7.99 10.95 20.09
C TYR A 281 7.18 12.25 20.02
N GLN A 282 7.79 13.38 20.43
CA GLN A 282 7.19 14.71 20.44
C GLN A 282 7.96 15.68 19.53
N ALA A 283 8.40 15.18 18.37
CA ALA A 283 9.21 15.88 17.37
C ALA A 283 10.60 16.34 17.86
N ARG A 284 10.66 17.33 18.76
CA ARG A 284 11.93 17.81 19.35
C ARG A 284 12.34 17.01 20.57
N ASP A 285 11.35 16.58 21.36
CA ASP A 285 11.56 15.86 22.61
C ASP A 285 11.21 14.38 22.47
N ARG A 286 11.88 13.54 23.27
CA ARG A 286 11.67 12.10 23.34
C ARG A 286 11.42 11.73 24.79
N THR A 287 10.19 11.33 25.10
CA THR A 287 9.85 10.93 26.48
C THR A 287 10.05 9.43 26.63
N PRO A 288 11.02 8.97 27.44
CA PRO A 288 11.29 7.54 27.61
C PRO A 288 10.11 6.84 28.30
N ILE A 289 9.79 5.63 27.82
CA ILE A 289 8.72 4.79 28.39
C ILE A 289 9.20 3.35 28.55
N ALA A 290 8.64 2.63 29.53
CA ALA A 290 8.97 1.23 29.75
C ALA A 290 8.20 0.29 28.79
N GLU A 291 6.94 0.61 28.50
CA GLU A 291 6.09 -0.17 27.61
C GLU A 291 5.09 0.72 26.84
N ALA A 292 4.58 0.22 25.72
CA ALA A 292 3.52 0.86 24.94
C ALA A 292 2.42 -0.15 24.55
N PRO A 293 1.14 0.12 24.87
CA PRO A 293 0.02 -0.78 24.53
C PRO A 293 -0.51 -0.55 23.11
N ALA A 294 -1.33 -1.50 22.64
CA ALA A 294 -2.10 -1.41 21.40
C ALA A 294 -2.80 -0.06 21.22
N GLY A 295 -2.71 0.49 20.02
CA GLY A 295 -3.20 1.82 19.63
C GLY A 295 -2.14 2.92 19.67
N SER A 296 -1.02 2.71 20.36
CA SER A 296 0.02 3.71 20.56
C SER A 296 0.98 3.82 19.38
N TRP A 297 1.47 5.04 19.12
CA TRP A 297 2.67 5.27 18.31
C TRP A 297 3.90 5.28 19.20
N VAL A 298 4.94 4.60 18.77
CA VAL A 298 6.15 4.40 19.57
C VAL A 298 7.38 4.52 18.68
N LEU A 299 8.42 5.14 19.24
CA LEU A 299 9.76 5.15 18.68
C LEU A 299 10.57 4.03 19.37
N ILE A 300 11.23 3.17 18.60
CA ILE A 300 11.80 1.90 19.03
C ILE A 300 13.29 1.87 18.64
N GLU A 301 14.18 1.68 19.61
CA GLU A 301 15.62 1.52 19.38
C GLU A 301 16.04 0.05 19.37
N GLY A 302 16.97 -0.33 18.47
CA GLY A 302 17.63 -1.63 18.46
C GLY A 302 17.14 -2.60 17.38
N VAL A 303 16.09 -2.23 16.63
CA VAL A 303 15.46 -3.10 15.63
C VAL A 303 15.72 -2.67 14.18
N ASP A 304 16.48 -1.60 13.94
CA ASP A 304 16.61 -0.95 12.63
C ASP A 304 17.51 -1.68 11.62
N ALA A 305 18.41 -2.55 12.09
CA ALA A 305 19.45 -3.15 11.26
C ALA A 305 18.91 -3.86 10.01
N SER A 306 17.84 -4.65 10.16
CA SER A 306 17.19 -5.42 9.08
C SER A 306 16.04 -4.66 8.39
N ILE A 307 15.60 -3.53 8.94
CA ILE A 307 14.47 -2.78 8.38
C ILE A 307 14.99 -1.87 7.27
N MET A 308 14.47 -2.06 6.06
CA MET A 308 14.76 -1.18 4.92
C MET A 308 13.73 -0.08 4.74
N LYS A 309 12.43 -0.38 4.73
CA LYS A 309 11.37 0.63 4.53
C LYS A 309 10.25 0.45 5.55
N THR A 310 9.56 -0.67 5.44
CA THR A 310 8.58 -1.12 6.43
C THR A 310 9.02 -2.44 7.06
N ALA A 311 8.45 -2.72 8.23
CA ALA A 311 8.61 -4.02 8.88
C ALA A 311 7.44 -4.30 9.82
N THR A 312 7.20 -5.58 10.07
CA THR A 312 6.26 -6.06 11.08
C THR A 312 7.04 -6.60 12.26
N LEU A 313 6.78 -6.09 13.47
CA LEU A 313 7.36 -6.65 14.69
C LEU A 313 6.33 -7.52 15.40
N CYS A 314 6.75 -8.71 15.81
CA CYS A 314 5.92 -9.62 16.59
C CYS A 314 6.72 -10.35 17.67
N ASP A 315 5.98 -10.96 18.60
CA ASP A 315 6.57 -11.80 19.64
C ASP A 315 7.20 -13.07 19.05
N GLU A 316 8.26 -13.54 19.70
CA GLU A 316 8.97 -14.75 19.27
C GLU A 316 8.11 -16.02 19.39
N ASP A 317 7.23 -16.08 20.39
CA ASP A 317 6.43 -17.26 20.71
C ASP A 317 5.18 -17.41 19.83
N VAL A 318 4.73 -16.35 19.14
CA VAL A 318 3.47 -16.36 18.38
C VAL A 318 3.52 -17.35 17.22
N ALA A 319 4.69 -17.50 16.60
CA ALA A 319 4.91 -18.42 15.49
C ALA A 319 4.78 -19.91 15.89
N ARG A 320 4.70 -20.22 17.20
CA ARG A 320 4.46 -21.60 17.66
C ARG A 320 2.99 -22.00 17.58
N TYR A 321 2.08 -21.04 17.49
CA TYR A 321 0.64 -21.29 17.56
C TYR A 321 -0.06 -21.10 16.22
N GLU A 322 0.45 -20.21 15.36
CA GLU A 322 -0.13 -19.89 14.06
C GLU A 322 0.91 -19.24 13.15
N ASP A 323 0.73 -19.38 11.83
CA ASP A 323 1.55 -18.71 10.82
C ASP A 323 1.43 -17.19 10.94
N ILE A 324 2.58 -16.51 10.90
CA ILE A 324 2.64 -15.06 11.00
C ILE A 324 2.67 -14.45 9.61
N TYR A 325 1.95 -13.35 9.44
CA TYR A 325 1.95 -12.58 8.21
C TYR A 325 2.37 -11.13 8.48
N ILE A 326 2.77 -10.43 7.43
CA ILE A 326 3.20 -9.03 7.53
C ILE A 326 2.03 -8.06 7.37
N PHE A 327 2.27 -6.81 7.78
CA PHE A 327 1.51 -5.70 7.24
C PHE A 327 1.94 -5.45 5.77
N ARG A 328 0.97 -5.09 4.92
CA ARG A 328 1.21 -4.73 3.52
C ARG A 328 2.23 -3.59 3.45
N PRO A 329 3.20 -3.66 2.52
CA PRO A 329 4.08 -2.54 2.21
C PRO A 329 3.31 -1.26 1.86
N LEU A 330 3.95 -0.11 2.02
CA LEU A 330 3.31 1.18 1.72
C LEU A 330 3.02 1.31 0.23
N GLN A 331 1.74 1.48 -0.10
CA GLN A 331 1.29 1.91 -1.42
C GLN A 331 1.32 3.44 -1.48
N PHE A 332 1.99 3.98 -2.50
CA PHE A 332 2.11 5.41 -2.71
C PHE A 332 1.31 5.85 -3.92
N ASN A 333 0.69 7.03 -3.85
CA ASN A 333 -0.04 7.62 -4.97
C ASN A 333 0.88 8.19 -6.06
N THR A 334 2.20 8.09 -5.88
CA THR A 334 3.22 8.65 -6.77
C THR A 334 4.34 7.66 -6.93
N LEU A 335 4.89 7.58 -8.14
CA LEU A 335 6.04 6.73 -8.44
C LEU A 335 7.34 7.55 -8.46
N PRO A 336 8.49 6.96 -8.08
CA PRO A 336 9.79 7.60 -8.23
C PRO A 336 10.24 7.54 -9.68
N VAL A 337 9.95 8.59 -10.45
CA VAL A 337 10.18 8.64 -11.91
C VAL A 337 11.50 9.29 -12.30
N VAL A 338 12.00 10.23 -11.49
CA VAL A 338 13.24 10.96 -11.78
C VAL A 338 14.42 10.14 -11.31
N LYS A 339 15.32 9.79 -12.21
CA LYS A 339 16.51 8.98 -12.02
C LYS A 339 17.76 9.86 -12.16
N THR A 340 18.68 9.74 -11.22
CA THR A 340 20.01 10.36 -11.32
C THR A 340 21.09 9.33 -11.03
N ALA A 341 22.17 9.33 -11.81
CA ALA A 341 23.34 8.51 -11.56
C ALA A 341 24.31 9.25 -10.62
N THR A 342 24.88 8.51 -9.67
CA THR A 342 25.71 9.07 -8.59
C THR A 342 26.98 8.24 -8.40
N GLU A 343 28.11 8.94 -8.30
CA GLU A 343 29.41 8.35 -8.09
C GLU A 343 30.23 9.19 -7.11
N PRO A 344 31.07 8.58 -6.26
CA PRO A 344 31.94 9.37 -5.40
C PRO A 344 33.00 10.07 -6.27
N LEU A 345 33.40 11.29 -5.89
CA LEU A 345 34.51 11.98 -6.54
C LEU A 345 35.80 11.16 -6.44
N ASN A 346 36.03 10.57 -5.26
CA ASN A 346 37.13 9.66 -4.97
C ASN A 346 36.65 8.20 -4.97
N PRO A 347 37.13 7.34 -5.89
CA PRO A 347 36.69 5.94 -5.97
C PRO A 347 36.92 5.10 -4.69
N SER A 348 37.92 5.46 -3.87
CA SER A 348 38.20 4.79 -2.59
C SER A 348 37.09 4.99 -1.55
N GLU A 349 36.25 6.01 -1.71
CA GLU A 349 35.16 6.35 -0.78
C GLU A 349 33.83 5.67 -1.16
N LEU A 350 33.83 4.85 -2.21
CA LEU A 350 32.67 4.11 -2.67
C LEU A 350 31.97 3.29 -1.58
N PRO A 351 32.68 2.58 -0.65
CA PRO A 351 32.01 1.86 0.43
C PRO A 351 31.22 2.78 1.36
N LYS A 352 31.75 3.97 1.67
CA LYS A 352 31.05 4.97 2.50
C LYS A 352 29.80 5.49 1.79
N MET A 353 29.89 5.78 0.50
CA MET A 353 28.75 6.22 -0.29
C MET A 353 27.66 5.14 -0.35
N VAL A 354 28.03 3.86 -0.56
CA VAL A 354 27.08 2.75 -0.56
C VAL A 354 26.35 2.61 0.77
N GLU A 355 27.07 2.77 1.89
CA GLU A 355 26.43 2.78 3.21
C GLU A 355 25.50 3.99 3.38
N GLY A 356 25.90 5.16 2.90
CA GLY A 356 25.03 6.34 2.83
C GLY A 356 23.75 6.09 2.02
N LEU A 357 23.85 5.44 0.86
CA LEU A 357 22.70 5.08 0.01
C LEU A 357 21.74 4.11 0.71
N ARG A 358 22.25 3.19 1.53
CA ARG A 358 21.41 2.33 2.39
C ARG A 358 20.65 3.15 3.43
N LYS A 359 21.31 4.11 4.09
CA LYS A 359 20.68 5.03 5.04
C LYS A 359 19.64 5.95 4.39
N ILE A 360 19.87 6.38 3.14
CA ILE A 360 18.88 7.09 2.33
C ILE A 360 17.66 6.21 2.08
N SER A 361 17.86 4.94 1.67
CA SER A 361 16.75 4.00 1.45
C SER A 361 15.90 3.77 2.70
N LYS A 362 16.52 3.80 3.90
CA LYS A 362 15.84 3.77 5.21
C LYS A 362 15.03 5.04 5.51
N SER A 363 15.60 6.19 5.20
CA SER A 363 15.02 7.50 5.53
C SER A 363 13.89 7.91 4.59
N TYR A 364 13.99 7.54 3.31
CA TYR A 364 13.17 8.02 2.21
C TYR A 364 12.35 6.86 1.59
N PRO A 365 11.07 6.68 1.97
CA PRO A 365 10.30 5.50 1.59
C PRO A 365 10.14 5.30 0.08
N LEU A 366 10.05 6.41 -0.67
CA LEU A 366 9.95 6.42 -2.13
C LEU A 366 11.30 6.43 -2.85
N ALA A 367 12.42 6.58 -2.12
CA ALA A 367 13.73 6.47 -2.75
C ALA A 367 13.99 5.03 -3.14
N ILE A 368 14.63 4.88 -4.29
CA ILE A 368 15.07 3.59 -4.80
C ILE A 368 16.51 3.76 -5.24
N THR A 369 17.41 2.98 -4.63
CA THR A 369 18.82 2.94 -5.02
C THR A 369 19.08 1.63 -5.74
N LYS A 370 19.64 1.70 -6.96
CA LYS A 370 20.00 0.54 -7.76
C LYS A 370 21.46 0.61 -8.20
N VAL A 371 22.04 -0.55 -8.46
CA VAL A 371 23.28 -0.68 -9.20
C VAL A 371 22.91 -1.22 -10.56
N GLU A 372 23.22 -0.46 -11.62
CA GLU A 372 22.98 -0.87 -13.00
C GLU A 372 24.10 -1.82 -13.47
N GLU A 373 23.90 -2.49 -14.61
CA GLU A 373 24.92 -3.39 -15.21
C GLU A 373 26.23 -2.66 -15.57
N SER A 374 26.16 -1.34 -15.79
CA SER A 374 27.32 -0.47 -15.98
C SER A 374 28.11 -0.18 -14.70
N GLU A 375 27.71 -0.78 -13.56
CA GLU A 375 28.22 -0.52 -12.20
C GLU A 375 27.90 0.88 -11.64
N GLU A 376 27.16 1.69 -12.40
CA GLU A 376 26.66 2.99 -11.97
C GLU A 376 25.58 2.84 -10.89
N ARG A 377 25.64 3.70 -9.87
CA ARG A 377 24.64 3.73 -8.80
C ARG A 377 23.60 4.78 -9.08
N THR A 378 22.37 4.34 -9.28
CA THR A 378 21.26 5.20 -9.67
C THR A 378 20.29 5.38 -8.51
N ILE A 379 19.81 6.60 -8.34
CA ILE A 379 18.81 6.98 -7.34
C ILE A 379 17.56 7.43 -8.08
N LEU A 380 16.43 6.79 -7.79
CA LEU A 380 15.12 7.23 -8.26
C LEU A 380 14.36 7.95 -7.15
N GLY A 381 13.72 9.05 -7.50
CA GLY A 381 12.93 9.91 -6.62
C GLY A 381 11.72 10.50 -7.33
N THR A 382 10.82 11.14 -6.56
CA THR A 382 9.55 11.67 -7.09
C THR A 382 9.69 12.95 -7.89
N GLY A 383 10.81 13.68 -7.73
CA GLY A 383 11.03 14.98 -8.35
C GLY A 383 12.32 15.65 -7.90
N GLU A 384 12.62 16.81 -8.46
CA GLU A 384 13.88 17.54 -8.24
C GLU A 384 14.11 17.88 -6.77
N LEU A 385 13.14 18.48 -6.07
CA LEU A 385 13.29 18.83 -4.65
C LEU A 385 13.52 17.60 -3.75
N TYR A 386 12.92 16.47 -4.11
CA TYR A 386 13.08 15.21 -3.38
C TYR A 386 14.50 14.67 -3.56
N LEU A 387 15.01 14.67 -4.79
CA LEU A 387 16.39 14.29 -5.08
C LEU A 387 17.39 15.27 -4.48
N ASP A 388 17.15 16.58 -4.55
CA ASP A 388 18.02 17.59 -3.93
C ASP A 388 18.17 17.35 -2.42
N SER A 389 17.06 17.07 -1.74
CA SER A 389 17.08 16.70 -0.30
C SER A 389 17.89 15.42 -0.05
N ILE A 390 17.69 14.39 -0.88
CA ILE A 390 18.47 13.13 -0.79
C ILE A 390 19.96 13.39 -1.00
N MET A 391 20.32 14.20 -1.99
CA MET A 391 21.71 14.49 -2.31
C MET A 391 22.38 15.31 -1.23
N LYS A 392 21.65 16.25 -0.62
CA LYS A 392 22.10 16.97 0.56
C LYS A 392 22.35 16.02 1.73
N ASP A 393 21.37 15.19 2.07
CA ASP A 393 21.47 14.24 3.17
C ASP A 393 22.59 13.20 2.94
N LEU A 394 22.78 12.74 1.71
CA LEU A 394 23.86 11.82 1.35
C LEU A 394 25.23 12.46 1.57
N ARG A 395 25.42 13.71 1.11
CA ARG A 395 26.69 14.44 1.21
C ARG A 395 27.00 14.92 2.62
N GLU A 396 26.01 15.47 3.32
CA GLU A 396 26.24 16.18 4.59
C GLU A 396 25.95 15.31 5.82
N LEU A 397 25.00 14.37 5.77
CA LEU A 397 24.55 13.63 6.96
C LEU A 397 25.06 12.18 7.02
N TYR A 398 25.00 11.45 5.90
CA TYR A 398 25.16 9.99 5.96
C TYR A 398 26.52 9.47 5.51
N SER A 399 27.12 10.07 4.49
CA SER A 399 28.39 9.60 3.94
C SER A 399 29.57 10.54 4.17
N GLU A 400 29.32 11.86 4.30
CA GLU A 400 30.38 12.89 4.32
C GLU A 400 31.33 12.76 3.11
N VAL A 401 30.79 12.36 1.95
CA VAL A 401 31.53 12.15 0.70
C VAL A 401 31.09 13.18 -0.34
N GLU A 402 32.04 13.68 -1.13
CA GLU A 402 31.73 14.46 -2.31
C GLU A 402 31.24 13.55 -3.44
N VAL A 403 30.02 13.81 -3.93
CA VAL A 403 29.35 12.96 -4.92
C VAL A 403 29.16 13.73 -6.24
N LYS A 404 29.67 13.14 -7.33
CA LYS A 404 29.38 13.52 -8.72
C LYS A 404 27.97 13.04 -9.07
N VAL A 405 27.22 13.91 -9.73
CA VAL A 405 25.80 13.70 -10.03
C VAL A 405 25.62 13.94 -11.51
N ALA A 406 25.06 12.96 -12.20
CA ALA A 406 24.66 13.12 -13.59
C ALA A 406 23.35 13.92 -13.67
N ASP A 407 23.12 14.54 -14.84
CA ASP A 407 21.88 15.25 -15.10
C ASP A 407 20.68 14.31 -14.89
N PRO A 408 19.63 14.77 -14.18
CA PRO A 408 18.47 13.94 -13.89
C PRO A 408 17.73 13.58 -15.18
N VAL A 409 17.46 12.29 -15.35
CA VAL A 409 16.69 11.71 -16.46
C VAL A 409 15.41 11.08 -15.92
N VAL A 410 14.47 10.75 -16.80
CA VAL A 410 13.25 10.02 -16.41
C VAL A 410 13.40 8.54 -16.73
N SER A 411 12.73 7.70 -15.95
CA SER A 411 12.61 6.28 -16.27
C SER A 411 11.59 6.09 -17.40
N PHE A 412 11.96 5.34 -18.42
CA PHE A 412 11.09 5.00 -19.54
C PHE A 412 10.43 3.63 -19.31
N CYS A 413 9.21 3.49 -19.81
CA CYS A 413 8.50 2.21 -19.91
C CYS A 413 8.38 1.81 -21.38
N GLU A 414 8.29 0.50 -21.64
CA GLU A 414 8.08 -0.05 -22.97
C GLU A 414 6.62 -0.49 -23.14
N THR A 415 6.11 -0.39 -24.38
CA THR A 415 4.76 -0.85 -24.74
C THR A 415 4.72 -1.30 -26.19
N VAL A 416 3.72 -2.11 -26.54
CA VAL A 416 3.42 -2.51 -27.91
C VAL A 416 2.20 -1.76 -28.43
N VAL A 417 2.21 -1.38 -29.70
CA VAL A 417 1.10 -0.64 -30.34
C VAL A 417 0.27 -1.54 -31.25
N GLU A 418 0.89 -2.60 -31.78
CA GLU A 418 0.27 -3.54 -32.71
C GLU A 418 0.61 -4.98 -32.33
N SER A 419 -0.25 -5.90 -32.75
CA SER A 419 -0.02 -7.32 -32.54
C SER A 419 1.21 -7.81 -33.32
N SER A 420 1.98 -8.71 -32.71
CA SER A 420 3.15 -9.31 -33.36
C SER A 420 2.78 -9.96 -34.70
N SER A 421 3.48 -9.58 -35.77
CA SER A 421 3.23 -10.09 -37.13
C SER A 421 3.53 -11.58 -37.30
N MET A 422 4.35 -12.15 -36.42
CA MET A 422 4.68 -13.57 -36.40
C MET A 422 4.62 -14.12 -34.98
N LYS A 423 4.20 -15.39 -34.87
CA LYS A 423 4.25 -16.13 -33.61
C LYS A 423 5.71 -16.46 -33.30
N CYS A 424 6.26 -15.83 -32.28
CA CYS A 424 7.63 -16.08 -31.84
C CYS A 424 7.68 -17.35 -31.02
N PHE A 425 8.73 -18.16 -31.17
CA PHE A 425 8.96 -19.31 -30.32
C PHE A 425 10.37 -19.30 -29.71
N ALA A 426 10.48 -19.79 -28.49
CA ALA A 426 11.75 -20.03 -27.81
C ALA A 426 11.86 -21.52 -27.47
N GLU A 427 12.99 -22.12 -27.80
CA GLU A 427 13.31 -23.50 -27.44
C GLU A 427 14.35 -23.51 -26.33
N THR A 428 14.12 -24.38 -25.36
CA THR A 428 15.06 -24.59 -24.26
C THR A 428 16.36 -25.22 -24.77
N PRO A 429 17.52 -25.02 -24.12
CA PRO A 429 18.80 -25.52 -24.63
C PRO A 429 18.83 -27.05 -24.85
N ASN A 430 18.05 -27.79 -24.07
CA ASN A 430 17.90 -29.25 -24.21
C ASN A 430 16.92 -29.68 -25.32
N LYS A 431 16.30 -28.72 -26.02
CA LYS A 431 15.31 -28.88 -27.10
C LYS A 431 14.05 -29.66 -26.73
N LYS A 432 13.74 -29.81 -25.44
CA LYS A 432 12.56 -30.57 -24.99
C LYS A 432 11.31 -29.72 -24.87
N ASN A 433 11.48 -28.42 -24.59
CA ASN A 433 10.37 -27.50 -24.42
C ASN A 433 10.48 -26.35 -25.42
N LYS A 434 9.32 -26.03 -26.02
CA LYS A 434 9.11 -24.94 -26.96
C LYS A 434 7.95 -24.08 -26.47
N ILE A 435 8.21 -22.81 -26.19
CA ILE A 435 7.19 -21.83 -25.80
C ILE A 435 6.91 -20.97 -27.02
N THR A 436 5.64 -20.75 -27.35
CA THR A 436 5.22 -19.88 -28.46
C THR A 436 4.33 -18.78 -27.92
N MET A 437 4.59 -17.52 -28.28
CA MET A 437 3.87 -16.37 -27.76
C MET A 437 3.63 -15.32 -28.86
N ILE A 438 2.54 -14.59 -28.71
CA ILE A 438 2.24 -13.35 -29.44
C ILE A 438 2.11 -12.21 -28.43
N SER A 439 2.43 -10.99 -28.83
CA SER A 439 2.21 -9.80 -28.02
C SER A 439 1.16 -8.94 -28.72
N GLU A 440 0.21 -8.41 -27.96
CA GLU A 440 -0.82 -7.49 -28.44
C GLU A 440 -0.99 -6.33 -27.44
N PRO A 441 -1.33 -5.11 -27.89
CA PRO A 441 -1.61 -4.01 -26.98
C PRO A 441 -2.81 -4.33 -26.08
N LEU A 442 -2.70 -3.98 -24.80
CA LEU A 442 -3.84 -4.02 -23.90
C LEU A 442 -4.87 -2.95 -24.29
N GLU A 443 -6.14 -3.22 -24.00
CA GLU A 443 -7.21 -2.24 -24.19
C GLU A 443 -7.03 -1.03 -23.28
N ARG A 444 -7.52 0.13 -23.73
CA ARG A 444 -7.41 1.38 -22.96
C ARG A 444 -8.20 1.25 -21.66
N GLY A 445 -7.61 1.67 -20.54
CA GLY A 445 -8.23 1.58 -19.21
C GLY A 445 -7.82 0.33 -18.44
N LEU A 446 -7.50 -0.77 -19.13
CA LEU A 446 -7.13 -2.02 -18.46
C LEU A 446 -5.84 -1.92 -17.64
N PRO A 447 -4.74 -1.32 -18.17
CA PRO A 447 -3.55 -1.08 -17.35
C PRO A 447 -3.86 -0.26 -16.10
N GLU A 448 -4.66 0.79 -16.22
CA GLU A 448 -5.05 1.64 -15.11
C GLU A 448 -5.89 0.89 -14.07
N ASP A 449 -6.81 0.03 -14.50
CA ASP A 449 -7.62 -0.81 -13.62
C ASP A 449 -6.76 -1.84 -12.85
N ILE A 450 -5.76 -2.42 -13.51
CA ILE A 450 -4.79 -3.33 -12.88
C ILE A 450 -3.96 -2.57 -11.84
N GLU A 451 -3.39 -1.42 -12.21
CA GLU A 451 -2.57 -0.59 -11.31
C GLU A 451 -3.36 -0.05 -10.11
N ASN A 452 -4.64 0.29 -10.31
CA ASN A 452 -5.54 0.72 -9.23
C ASN A 452 -6.04 -0.44 -8.36
N GLY A 453 -5.71 -1.68 -8.70
CA GLY A 453 -6.15 -2.87 -7.98
C GLY A 453 -7.64 -3.18 -8.13
N ALA A 454 -8.27 -2.72 -9.23
CA ALA A 454 -9.67 -3.05 -9.55
C ALA A 454 -9.84 -4.54 -9.92
N VAL A 455 -8.75 -5.21 -10.30
CA VAL A 455 -8.66 -6.65 -10.51
C VAL A 455 -7.42 -7.21 -9.80
N SER A 456 -7.53 -8.40 -9.20
CA SER A 456 -6.41 -9.10 -8.57
C SER A 456 -6.38 -10.56 -9.00
N ILE A 457 -5.16 -11.12 -9.11
CA ILE A 457 -4.94 -12.54 -9.41
C ILE A 457 -5.34 -13.46 -8.25
N ASP A 458 -5.42 -12.91 -7.03
CA ASP A 458 -5.82 -13.66 -5.82
C ASP A 458 -7.32 -13.94 -5.76
N TRP A 459 -8.10 -13.29 -6.64
CA TRP A 459 -9.55 -13.50 -6.72
C TRP A 459 -9.86 -14.85 -7.36
N ASN A 460 -11.08 -15.35 -7.11
CA ASN A 460 -11.50 -16.57 -7.78
C ASN A 460 -11.61 -16.34 -9.29
N ARG A 461 -11.31 -17.38 -10.08
CA ARG A 461 -11.26 -17.27 -11.56
C ARG A 461 -12.58 -16.81 -12.17
N LYS A 462 -13.71 -17.17 -11.55
CA LYS A 462 -15.05 -16.75 -12.00
C LYS A 462 -15.22 -15.23 -11.92
N THR A 463 -14.85 -14.63 -10.79
CA THR A 463 -14.92 -13.17 -10.59
C THR A 463 -13.97 -12.41 -11.51
N ILE A 464 -12.79 -12.97 -11.79
CA ILE A 464 -11.85 -12.40 -12.77
C ILE A 464 -12.48 -12.45 -14.17
N GLY A 465 -13.01 -13.60 -14.59
CA GLY A 465 -13.68 -13.75 -15.88
C GLY A 465 -14.87 -12.78 -16.04
N GLU A 466 -15.72 -12.69 -15.01
CA GLU A 466 -16.85 -11.75 -15.00
C GLU A 466 -16.40 -10.28 -15.10
N PHE A 467 -15.25 -9.91 -14.51
CA PHE A 467 -14.70 -8.56 -14.62
C PHE A 467 -14.30 -8.24 -16.07
N PHE A 468 -13.51 -9.12 -16.70
CA PHE A 468 -13.08 -8.92 -18.09
C PHE A 468 -14.25 -8.97 -19.08
N GLU A 469 -15.21 -9.85 -18.87
CA GLU A 469 -16.42 -9.94 -19.71
C GLU A 469 -17.27 -8.66 -19.61
N LYS A 470 -17.54 -8.17 -18.39
CA LYS A 470 -18.40 -6.99 -18.18
C LYS A 470 -17.71 -5.67 -18.52
N SER A 471 -16.45 -5.51 -18.14
CA SER A 471 -15.73 -4.23 -18.27
C SER A 471 -15.12 -4.05 -19.66
N TYR A 472 -14.67 -5.15 -20.27
CA TYR A 472 -13.85 -5.12 -21.48
C TYR A 472 -14.47 -5.91 -22.64
N GLY A 473 -15.61 -6.58 -22.43
CA GLY A 473 -16.27 -7.37 -23.47
C GLY A 473 -15.45 -8.58 -23.90
N TRP A 474 -14.53 -9.04 -23.04
CA TRP A 474 -13.76 -10.24 -23.35
C TRP A 474 -14.68 -11.43 -23.39
N ASP A 475 -14.56 -12.21 -24.45
CA ASP A 475 -15.35 -13.42 -24.59
C ASP A 475 -15.06 -14.36 -23.40
N ASN A 476 -16.14 -14.82 -22.75
CA ASN A 476 -16.09 -16.00 -21.88
C ASN A 476 -15.81 -17.29 -22.70
N HIS A 477 -15.49 -17.16 -23.99
CA HIS A 477 -15.04 -18.22 -24.90
C HIS A 477 -13.54 -18.52 -24.79
N GLY A 478 -12.84 -17.98 -23.80
CA GLY A 478 -11.51 -18.46 -23.39
C GLY A 478 -11.51 -19.93 -22.92
N PHE A 479 -12.64 -20.63 -22.98
CA PHE A 479 -12.82 -22.01 -22.60
C PHE A 479 -13.47 -22.77 -23.75
N LEU A 480 -12.83 -23.86 -24.17
CA LEU A 480 -13.49 -24.90 -24.95
C LEU A 480 -14.45 -25.62 -23.99
N ASP A 481 -15.74 -25.64 -24.32
CA ASP A 481 -16.70 -26.50 -23.64
C ASP A 481 -16.44 -27.98 -24.01
N LYS A 482 -17.06 -28.91 -23.26
CA LYS A 482 -16.91 -30.37 -23.48
C LYS A 482 -17.11 -30.75 -24.95
N GLU A 483 -18.07 -30.14 -25.64
CA GLU A 483 -18.43 -30.46 -27.03
C GLU A 483 -17.40 -29.93 -28.04
N GLN A 484 -16.88 -28.72 -27.81
CA GLN A 484 -15.81 -28.11 -28.58
C GLN A 484 -14.47 -28.84 -28.37
N CYS A 485 -14.19 -29.32 -27.17
CA CYS A 485 -13.03 -30.18 -26.90
C CYS A 485 -13.10 -31.47 -27.70
N ILE A 486 -14.25 -32.15 -27.67
CA ILE A 486 -14.48 -33.40 -28.41
C ILE A 486 -14.28 -33.16 -29.92
N GLN A 487 -14.85 -32.09 -30.48
CA GLN A 487 -14.66 -31.74 -31.90
C GLN A 487 -13.19 -31.44 -32.24
N LEU A 488 -12.45 -30.74 -31.38
CA LEU A 488 -11.03 -30.46 -31.58
C LEU A 488 -10.18 -31.75 -31.54
N PHE A 489 -10.51 -32.68 -30.63
CA PHE A 489 -9.85 -33.98 -30.55
C PHE A 489 -10.21 -34.89 -31.74
N GLU A 490 -11.44 -34.86 -32.22
CA GLU A 490 -11.87 -35.54 -33.45
C GLU A 490 -11.14 -34.98 -34.70
N GLU A 491 -10.93 -33.67 -34.78
CA GLU A 491 -10.11 -33.03 -35.81
C GLU A 491 -8.63 -33.43 -35.70
N LEU A 492 -8.05 -33.44 -34.50
CA LEU A 492 -6.67 -33.86 -34.25
C LEU A 492 -6.43 -35.35 -34.58
N ASN A 493 -7.43 -36.21 -34.38
CA ASN A 493 -7.41 -37.61 -34.79
C ASN A 493 -7.23 -37.76 -36.32
N LYS A 494 -7.63 -36.78 -37.13
CA LYS A 494 -7.43 -36.80 -38.60
C LYS A 494 -5.98 -36.55 -39.03
N TYR A 495 -5.15 -35.91 -38.19
CA TYR A 495 -3.78 -35.48 -38.54
C TYR A 495 -2.64 -36.41 -38.04
N ARG A 496 -2.99 -37.59 -37.49
CA ARG A 496 -2.19 -38.79 -37.15
C ARG A 496 -1.34 -38.85 -35.85
N THR A 497 -1.36 -40.07 -35.29
CA THR A 497 -0.54 -40.71 -34.22
C THR A 497 -0.97 -40.57 -32.76
N LEU A 498 -2.25 -40.33 -32.50
CA LEU A 498 -2.88 -40.69 -31.22
C LEU A 498 -3.65 -42.01 -31.39
N PRO A 499 -3.82 -42.83 -30.34
CA PRO A 499 -4.79 -43.94 -30.38
C PRO A 499 -6.17 -43.37 -30.74
N GLU A 500 -6.89 -44.05 -31.64
CA GLU A 500 -8.27 -43.69 -32.02
C GLU A 500 -9.18 -43.88 -30.81
N ILE A 501 -9.22 -42.89 -29.92
CA ILE A 501 -10.13 -42.84 -28.77
C ILE A 501 -11.50 -42.43 -29.32
N SER A 502 -12.53 -43.19 -29.01
CA SER A 502 -13.90 -42.92 -29.47
C SER A 502 -14.50 -41.73 -28.71
N ARG A 503 -15.53 -41.10 -29.28
CA ARG A 503 -16.26 -40.02 -28.61
C ARG A 503 -16.80 -40.45 -27.24
N GLU A 504 -17.29 -41.68 -27.15
CA GLU A 504 -17.83 -42.28 -25.92
C GLU A 504 -16.76 -42.42 -24.83
N GLU A 505 -15.52 -42.76 -25.21
CA GLU A 505 -14.39 -42.85 -24.30
C GLU A 505 -13.92 -41.47 -23.81
N PHE A 506 -13.94 -40.44 -24.68
CA PHE A 506 -13.67 -39.06 -24.26
C PHE A 506 -14.76 -38.51 -23.33
N GLU A 507 -16.03 -38.83 -23.59
CA GLU A 507 -17.14 -38.41 -22.74
C GLU A 507 -17.04 -39.00 -21.33
N LEU A 508 -16.66 -40.28 -21.21
CA LEU A 508 -16.37 -40.94 -19.93
C LEU A 508 -15.21 -40.27 -19.16
N ILE A 509 -14.14 -39.90 -19.87
CA ILE A 509 -12.99 -39.20 -19.26
C ILE A 509 -13.40 -37.84 -18.70
N PHE A 510 -14.26 -37.08 -19.40
CA PHE A 510 -14.74 -35.79 -18.89
C PHE A 510 -15.75 -35.96 -17.73
N ASP A 511 -16.56 -37.01 -17.74
CA ASP A 511 -17.50 -37.30 -16.65
C ASP A 511 -16.78 -37.77 -15.36
N GLU A 512 -15.62 -38.42 -15.47
CA GLU A 512 -14.77 -38.77 -14.32
C GLU A 512 -13.86 -37.62 -13.86
N LEU A 513 -13.60 -36.62 -14.71
CA LEU A 513 -12.75 -35.46 -14.38
C LEU A 513 -13.54 -34.27 -13.80
N ASP A 514 -14.88 -34.29 -13.85
CA ASP A 514 -15.73 -33.19 -13.43
C ASP A 514 -17.05 -33.63 -12.80
N ASP A 515 -16.99 -33.91 -11.49
CA ASP A 515 -18.16 -34.21 -10.66
C ASP A 515 -19.22 -33.07 -10.65
N SER A 516 -18.87 -31.86 -11.11
CA SER A 516 -19.72 -30.66 -11.07
C SER A 516 -20.46 -30.33 -12.38
N HIS A 517 -20.18 -31.06 -13.47
CA HIS A 517 -20.70 -30.80 -14.83
C HIS A 517 -20.41 -29.37 -15.37
N ASP A 518 -19.32 -28.72 -14.94
CA ASP A 518 -18.82 -27.41 -15.41
C ASP A 518 -17.39 -27.47 -16.01
N PHE A 519 -17.04 -28.55 -16.72
CA PHE A 519 -15.73 -28.76 -17.34
C PHE A 519 -15.47 -27.75 -18.46
N LYS A 520 -14.42 -26.94 -18.29
CA LYS A 520 -14.02 -25.85 -19.20
C LYS A 520 -12.52 -25.89 -19.44
N LEU A 521 -12.09 -26.22 -20.66
CA LEU A 521 -10.68 -26.30 -21.05
C LEU A 521 -10.20 -24.93 -21.50
N LEU A 522 -9.35 -24.29 -20.69
CA LEU A 522 -8.83 -22.95 -20.99
C LEU A 522 -8.03 -22.95 -22.29
N THR A 523 -8.48 -22.20 -23.30
CA THR A 523 -7.57 -21.66 -24.31
C THR A 523 -6.82 -20.54 -23.61
N ILE A 524 -5.67 -20.86 -23.00
CA ILE A 524 -4.95 -19.87 -22.19
C ILE A 524 -4.37 -18.79 -23.12
N ARG A 525 -5.13 -17.71 -23.36
CA ARG A 525 -4.57 -16.38 -23.51
C ARG A 525 -3.97 -16.04 -22.14
N ILE A 526 -2.72 -16.44 -21.89
CA ILE A 526 -1.98 -15.86 -20.77
C ILE A 526 -1.73 -14.42 -21.19
N VAL A 527 -2.63 -13.52 -20.80
CA VAL A 527 -2.29 -12.11 -20.74
C VAL A 527 -1.33 -12.00 -19.56
N VAL A 528 -0.06 -12.27 -19.81
CA VAL A 528 1.00 -11.70 -18.99
C VAL A 528 0.95 -10.23 -19.35
N PRO A 529 0.62 -9.31 -18.41
CA PRO A 529 0.94 -7.92 -18.64
C PRO A 529 2.46 -7.89 -18.79
N LEU A 530 2.97 -7.75 -20.02
CA LEU A 530 4.26 -7.13 -20.27
C LEU A 530 4.11 -5.64 -19.94
N LEU A 531 3.68 -5.35 -18.71
CA LEU A 531 3.91 -4.06 -18.12
C LEU A 531 5.40 -4.03 -17.86
N ALA A 532 6.03 -2.92 -18.26
CA ALA A 532 7.33 -2.53 -17.77
C ALA A 532 7.26 -2.45 -16.25
N LEU A 533 7.46 -3.60 -15.59
CA LEU A 533 7.66 -3.65 -14.16
C LEU A 533 8.96 -2.88 -13.91
N PRO A 534 8.96 -1.76 -13.16
CA PRO A 534 10.21 -1.22 -12.67
C PRO A 534 10.90 -2.38 -11.94
N SER A 535 12.21 -2.57 -12.17
CA SER A 535 13.04 -3.73 -11.79
C SER A 535 13.00 -4.17 -10.31
N HIS A 536 11.83 -4.51 -9.80
CA HIS A 536 11.46 -4.65 -8.38
C HIS A 536 10.57 -5.83 -8.06
N VAL A 537 10.12 -6.59 -9.05
CA VAL A 537 9.57 -7.92 -8.79
C VAL A 537 10.70 -8.91 -9.05
N ARG A 538 11.51 -9.16 -8.02
CA ARG A 538 12.28 -10.41 -7.96
C ARG A 538 11.23 -11.52 -7.96
N PHE A 539 11.21 -12.33 -9.02
CA PHE A 539 10.58 -13.64 -8.94
C PHE A 539 11.23 -14.38 -7.76
N LEU A 540 10.48 -14.59 -6.69
CA LEU A 540 10.80 -15.54 -5.62
C LEU A 540 10.73 -16.94 -6.23
N ALA A 541 11.83 -17.35 -6.86
CA ALA A 541 12.03 -18.72 -7.31
C ALA A 541 13.15 -19.34 -6.47
N ARG A 542 12.79 -19.94 -5.33
CA ARG A 542 13.69 -20.80 -4.54
C ARG A 542 12.93 -21.94 -3.90
N HIS A 543 12.96 -23.11 -4.53
CA HIS A 543 12.90 -24.41 -3.87
C HIS A 543 13.78 -25.38 -4.67
N PHE A 544 14.90 -25.83 -4.09
CA PHE A 544 15.74 -26.90 -4.63
C PHE A 544 15.50 -28.18 -3.85
N ASN A 545 15.35 -29.28 -4.56
CA ASN A 545 14.85 -30.51 -4.00
C ASN A 545 15.46 -31.67 -4.86
N CYS A 546 16.23 -32.60 -4.27
CA CYS A 546 17.02 -33.67 -4.96
C CYS A 546 16.36 -35.06 -4.91
N ALA A 547 16.21 -35.80 -6.02
CA ALA A 547 15.61 -37.15 -6.06
C ALA A 547 16.56 -38.28 -6.48
N GLU A 548 16.12 -39.52 -6.18
CA GLU A 548 16.77 -40.78 -6.52
C GLU A 548 16.71 -41.10 -8.02
N PHE A 549 17.79 -41.64 -8.58
CA PHE A 549 17.92 -41.90 -10.02
C PHE A 549 17.09 -43.11 -10.50
N MET A 550 16.16 -42.88 -11.45
CA MET A 550 15.30 -43.93 -12.03
C MET A 550 15.88 -44.45 -13.35
N VAL A 551 16.42 -45.67 -13.32
CA VAL A 551 17.23 -46.24 -14.42
C VAL A 551 16.48 -46.35 -15.75
N ASN A 552 15.17 -46.62 -15.73
CA ASN A 552 14.40 -46.83 -16.96
C ASN A 552 13.78 -45.54 -17.54
N GLY A 553 14.02 -44.39 -16.91
CA GLY A 553 13.53 -43.09 -17.37
C GLY A 553 12.01 -42.99 -17.28
N SER A 554 11.38 -42.27 -18.22
CA SER A 554 9.92 -42.12 -18.24
C SER A 554 9.21 -43.40 -18.70
N LEU A 555 7.98 -43.59 -18.25
CA LEU A 555 7.11 -44.69 -18.65
C LEU A 555 6.91 -44.70 -20.17
N ARG A 556 6.86 -43.52 -20.81
CA ARG A 556 6.83 -43.40 -22.28
C ARG A 556 8.05 -44.03 -22.93
N HIS A 557 9.25 -43.79 -22.40
CA HIS A 557 10.48 -44.39 -22.93
C HIS A 557 10.45 -45.92 -22.86
N VAL A 558 9.82 -46.49 -21.81
CA VAL A 558 9.63 -47.93 -21.67
C VAL A 558 8.59 -48.46 -22.66
N LEU A 559 7.44 -47.80 -22.77
CA LEU A 559 6.33 -48.21 -23.64
C LEU A 559 6.68 -48.16 -25.13
N LEU A 560 7.60 -47.27 -25.54
CA LEU A 560 8.04 -47.13 -26.92
C LEU A 560 9.11 -48.14 -27.36
N LYS A 561 9.73 -48.88 -26.43
CA LYS A 561 10.69 -49.94 -26.77
C LYS A 561 9.96 -51.20 -27.21
N LYS A 562 9.98 -51.48 -28.52
CA LYS A 562 9.30 -52.64 -29.15
C LYS A 562 9.64 -54.01 -28.56
N ASP A 563 10.78 -54.15 -27.88
CA ASP A 563 11.25 -55.42 -27.29
C ASP A 563 10.80 -55.67 -25.83
N ARG A 564 9.97 -54.80 -25.23
CA ARG A 564 9.50 -54.98 -23.85
C ARG A 564 7.99 -54.78 -23.72
N LEU A 565 7.24 -55.88 -23.79
CA LEU A 565 5.83 -55.90 -23.37
C LEU A 565 5.75 -55.89 -21.84
N LEU A 566 5.09 -54.88 -21.28
CA LEU A 566 4.72 -54.87 -19.86
C LEU A 566 3.59 -55.87 -19.63
N ASP A 567 3.83 -56.86 -18.76
CA ASP A 567 2.79 -57.80 -18.35
C ASP A 567 1.68 -57.10 -17.53
N ARG A 568 0.51 -57.74 -17.45
CA ARG A 568 -0.67 -57.17 -16.78
C ARG A 568 -0.42 -56.82 -15.32
N ARG A 569 0.45 -57.58 -14.64
CA ARG A 569 0.81 -57.35 -13.23
C ARG A 569 1.64 -56.07 -13.06
N LYS A 570 2.67 -55.85 -13.89
CA LYS A 570 3.50 -54.64 -13.86
C LYS A 570 2.70 -53.40 -14.20
N LYS A 571 1.78 -53.48 -15.17
CA LYS A 571 0.87 -52.37 -15.50
C LYS A 571 0.02 -51.95 -14.30
N LEU A 572 -0.50 -52.93 -13.55
CA LEU A 572 -1.32 -52.66 -12.37
C LEU A 572 -0.51 -51.97 -11.26
N ILE A 573 0.72 -52.43 -11.00
CA ILE A 573 1.59 -51.84 -9.96
C ILE A 573 1.97 -50.41 -10.33
N ILE A 574 2.36 -50.17 -11.59
CA ILE A 574 2.70 -48.83 -12.09
C ILE A 574 1.50 -47.87 -11.98
N ALA A 575 0.29 -48.35 -12.27
CA ALA A 575 -0.93 -47.56 -12.16
C ALA A 575 -1.31 -47.26 -10.71
N MET A 576 -1.16 -48.23 -9.80
CA MET A 576 -1.39 -48.03 -8.37
C MET A 576 -0.40 -47.04 -7.76
N ASP A 577 0.89 -47.17 -8.07
CA ASP A 577 1.92 -46.24 -7.60
C ASP A 577 1.69 -44.81 -8.10
N ALA A 578 1.23 -44.65 -9.35
CA ALA A 578 0.84 -43.35 -9.89
C ALA A 578 -0.38 -42.78 -9.15
N ALA A 579 -1.41 -43.60 -8.88
CA ALA A 579 -2.60 -43.17 -8.16
C ALA A 579 -2.30 -42.74 -6.71
N PHE A 580 -1.45 -43.48 -5.98
CA PHE A 580 -1.01 -43.10 -4.64
C PHE A 580 -0.14 -41.84 -4.64
N GLY A 581 0.72 -41.67 -5.65
CA GLY A 581 1.49 -40.44 -5.85
C GLY A 581 0.58 -39.22 -6.04
N MET A 582 -0.46 -39.37 -6.85
CA MET A 582 -1.46 -38.33 -7.13
C MET A 582 -2.30 -37.96 -5.90
N GLU A 583 -2.80 -38.96 -5.18
CA GLU A 583 -3.52 -38.76 -3.91
C GLU A 583 -2.67 -37.97 -2.90
N TYR A 584 -1.38 -38.27 -2.81
CA TYR A 584 -0.46 -37.53 -1.96
C TYR A 584 -0.25 -36.08 -2.41
N LEU A 585 -0.05 -35.83 -3.71
CA LEU A 585 0.13 -34.46 -4.21
C LEU A 585 -1.12 -33.61 -3.98
N HIS A 586 -2.30 -34.20 -4.15
CA HIS A 586 -3.57 -33.56 -3.80
C HIS A 586 -3.68 -33.30 -2.29
N SER A 587 -3.22 -34.23 -1.44
CA SER A 587 -3.18 -34.01 0.02
C SER A 587 -2.27 -32.85 0.45
N LYS A 588 -1.34 -32.42 -0.43
CA LYS A 588 -0.43 -31.30 -0.22
C LYS A 588 -0.84 -30.03 -0.99
N ASN A 589 -2.03 -30.00 -1.59
CA ASN A 589 -2.50 -28.91 -2.45
C ASN A 589 -1.54 -28.56 -3.61
N ILE A 590 -0.74 -29.54 -4.06
CA ILE A 590 0.18 -29.35 -5.19
C ILE A 590 -0.60 -29.62 -6.48
N VAL A 591 -0.68 -28.59 -7.33
CA VAL A 591 -1.27 -28.71 -8.66
C VAL A 591 -0.27 -29.44 -9.56
N HIS A 592 -0.56 -30.68 -9.91
CA HIS A 592 0.15 -31.39 -10.97
C HIS A 592 -0.43 -30.95 -12.32
N PHE A 593 0.43 -30.80 -13.34
CA PHE A 593 -0.04 -30.75 -14.72
C PHE A 593 -0.26 -32.16 -15.25
N ASP A 594 -0.94 -32.27 -16.40
CA ASP A 594 -1.30 -33.47 -17.16
C ASP A 594 -0.56 -34.78 -16.76
N LEU A 595 -1.33 -35.79 -16.31
CA LEU A 595 -0.82 -37.11 -15.94
C LEU A 595 -0.44 -37.89 -17.20
N LYS A 596 0.78 -37.67 -17.69
CA LYS A 596 1.30 -38.29 -18.90
C LYS A 596 2.37 -39.33 -18.59
N CYS A 597 2.45 -40.34 -19.44
CA CYS A 597 3.53 -41.34 -19.39
C CYS A 597 4.95 -40.73 -19.51
N ASP A 598 5.09 -39.49 -19.98
CA ASP A 598 6.34 -38.73 -19.95
C ASP A 598 6.76 -38.27 -18.55
N ASN A 599 5.80 -38.08 -17.65
CA ASN A 599 5.99 -37.54 -16.30
C ASN A 599 6.07 -38.63 -15.23
N LEU A 600 5.80 -39.89 -15.58
CA LEU A 600 5.93 -41.04 -14.70
C LEU A 600 7.31 -41.68 -14.87
N LEU A 601 8.19 -41.56 -13.87
CA LEU A 601 9.52 -42.18 -13.87
C LEU A 601 9.44 -43.60 -13.32
N VAL A 602 10.04 -44.54 -14.03
CA VAL A 602 9.96 -45.97 -13.69
C VAL A 602 11.32 -46.61 -13.48
N ASN A 603 11.39 -47.54 -12.53
CA ASN A 603 12.48 -48.48 -12.38
C ASN A 603 11.93 -49.92 -12.45
N LEU A 604 12.35 -50.64 -13.49
CA LEU A 604 11.88 -51.99 -13.82
C LEU A 604 13.02 -53.02 -13.74
N ARG A 605 14.11 -52.71 -13.04
CA ARG A 605 15.22 -53.65 -12.84
C ARG A 605 14.83 -54.85 -11.98
N ASP A 606 13.94 -54.66 -11.00
CA ASP A 606 13.38 -55.74 -10.19
C ASP A 606 12.10 -56.29 -10.86
N PRO A 607 12.08 -57.57 -11.29
CA PRO A 607 10.89 -58.18 -11.89
C PRO A 607 9.70 -58.33 -10.93
N HIS A 608 9.96 -58.33 -9.62
CA HIS A 608 8.98 -58.58 -8.56
C HIS A 608 8.46 -57.29 -7.90
N ARG A 609 9.21 -56.17 -7.98
CA ARG A 609 8.84 -54.86 -7.42
C ARG A 609 9.21 -53.70 -8.38
N PRO A 610 8.44 -53.49 -9.47
CA PRO A 610 8.60 -52.29 -10.28
C PRO A 610 8.16 -51.06 -9.47
N ILE A 611 8.88 -49.94 -9.60
CA ILE A 611 8.59 -48.68 -8.88
C ILE A 611 8.26 -47.60 -9.90
N CYS A 612 7.14 -46.90 -9.70
CA CYS A 612 6.75 -45.71 -10.47
C CYS A 612 6.72 -44.48 -9.55
N LYS A 613 7.24 -43.33 -9.98
CA LYS A 613 7.15 -42.05 -9.25
C LYS A 613 6.78 -40.91 -10.18
N GLU A 614 6.01 -39.95 -9.68
CA GLU A 614 5.67 -38.72 -10.40
C GLU A 614 6.86 -37.77 -10.47
N GLY A 615 7.17 -37.24 -11.64
CA GLY A 615 8.16 -36.19 -11.85
C GLY A 615 7.50 -34.82 -11.95
N ILE A 616 7.76 -33.93 -10.98
CA ILE A 616 7.30 -32.54 -10.96
C ILE A 616 8.40 -31.63 -11.50
N PHE A 617 8.02 -30.62 -12.29
CA PHE A 617 8.94 -29.62 -12.84
C PHE A 617 8.82 -28.30 -12.10
N PHE A 618 9.97 -27.71 -11.74
CA PHE A 618 10.07 -26.34 -11.25
C PHE A 618 11.08 -25.53 -12.07
N PHE A 619 10.84 -24.23 -12.23
CA PHE A 619 11.73 -23.29 -12.92
C PHE A 619 12.81 -22.75 -11.98
N VAL A 620 14.08 -22.84 -12.41
CA VAL A 620 15.21 -22.13 -11.80
C VAL A 620 16.10 -21.59 -12.92
N GLY A 621 15.93 -20.31 -13.27
CA GLY A 621 16.71 -19.65 -14.33
C GLY A 621 16.62 -20.34 -15.70
N ASN A 622 17.66 -20.18 -16.52
CA ASN A 622 17.71 -20.63 -17.92
C ASN A 622 17.97 -22.14 -18.12
N SER A 623 17.60 -23.02 -17.19
CA SER A 623 17.79 -24.48 -17.32
C SER A 623 16.71 -25.29 -16.60
N ILE A 624 16.29 -26.40 -17.21
CA ILE A 624 15.24 -27.31 -16.69
C ILE A 624 15.88 -28.49 -15.97
N TRP A 625 15.46 -28.74 -14.73
CA TRP A 625 15.77 -29.95 -13.96
C TRP A 625 14.47 -30.65 -13.50
N MET A 626 14.47 -31.98 -13.45
CA MET A 626 13.34 -32.84 -13.01
C MET A 626 13.57 -33.31 -11.56
N ARG A 627 12.52 -33.37 -10.72
CA ARG A 627 12.51 -34.14 -9.46
C ARG A 627 11.25 -35.00 -9.34
N SER A 628 11.35 -36.18 -8.73
CA SER A 628 10.21 -36.95 -8.22
C SER A 628 10.08 -36.90 -6.69
N GLU A 629 8.85 -36.91 -6.18
CA GLU A 629 8.54 -37.07 -4.75
C GLU A 629 7.89 -38.44 -4.52
N TRP A 630 8.55 -39.28 -3.71
CA TRP A 630 8.04 -40.36 -2.83
C TRP A 630 9.22 -41.28 -2.43
N SER A 631 9.43 -41.49 -1.12
CA SER A 631 10.24 -42.58 -0.57
C SER A 631 9.31 -43.56 0.14
N SER A 632 9.16 -44.76 -0.39
CA SER A 632 8.54 -45.87 0.34
C SER A 632 9.54 -46.42 1.35
N ASN A 633 9.55 -45.83 2.54
CA ASN A 633 10.06 -46.42 3.77
C ASN A 633 9.49 -45.61 4.96
N ASP A 634 8.18 -45.73 5.14
CA ASP A 634 7.50 -45.54 6.44
C ASP A 634 6.11 -46.18 6.29
N TYR A 635 6.09 -47.51 6.20
CA TYR A 635 5.12 -48.47 6.75
C TYR A 635 5.59 -49.90 6.48
#